data_AF-A0A1Z9UM17-F1
#
_entry.id   AF-A0A1Z9UM17-F1
#
_cell.length_a   1.000
_cell.length_b   1.000
_cell.length_c   1.000
_cell.angle_alpha   90.00
_cell.angle_beta   90.00
_cell.angle_gamma   90.00
#
_symmetry.space_group_name_H-M   'P 1'
#
loop_
_entity.id
_entity.type
_entity.pdbx_description
1 polymer ?
#
loop_
_entity_poly.entity_id
_entity_poly.type
_entity_poly.pdbx_seq_one_letter_code
_entity_poly.pdbx_strand_id
1 'polypeptide(L)'
;MATSFKTLQASDIQQARTKLHEAIPLTGTIVSGTYLLANQSTNVKNYTHGMFQSVYDYPYLSSSANHIFDITVGVSADSALSNSIMQQGKQKIQLYNQMAQILVGHDATGSIRPFDADGDLSSGAKFKDAVFFNFSRLLVKDEVQKGTFRMNFSVDPTGAYDQQSRTNRVLVIEDQSGSTSFKTNSPAGEYGILFVTSSQSGTLETPLALNSGHPCGLIYYQAGIAVLTSSLFKTVASGGLLGRDLYGWGGNLAPNTGGKVTMNSASNLGVDEMLNSSSISGAADDFRNRLQDIYFANTTELNSTIYFCRGNAGEFNYSSNPTYLSKSQIRVKETREDSPASYITTVGLYGANNELLAVAKLSEPLKKTPANEFTLRVRLDY
;
A
#
# COMPACT_ATOMS: atom_id res chain seq x y z
N MET A 1 -22.41 5.70 49.09
CA MET A 1 -23.27 6.16 47.97
C MET A 1 -23.60 4.96 47.12
N ALA A 2 -24.88 4.64 46.91
CA ALA A 2 -25.27 3.47 46.13
C ALA A 2 -25.06 3.77 44.63
N THR A 3 -23.98 3.28 44.05
CA THR A 3 -23.79 3.22 42.60
C THR A 3 -24.46 1.95 42.08
N SER A 4 -25.50 2.09 41.27
CA SER A 4 -26.15 0.94 40.62
C SER A 4 -25.31 0.51 39.41
N PHE A 5 -24.63 -0.63 39.51
CA PHE A 5 -23.97 -1.26 38.37
C PHE A 5 -24.92 -2.27 37.73
N LYS A 6 -24.85 -2.41 36.41
CA LYS A 6 -25.48 -3.49 35.68
C LYS A 6 -24.41 -4.28 34.96
N THR A 7 -24.35 -5.57 35.24
CA THR A 7 -23.43 -6.49 34.60
C THR A 7 -23.82 -6.66 33.13
N LEU A 8 -22.87 -6.44 32.23
CA LEU A 8 -23.05 -6.71 30.81
C LEU A 8 -22.99 -8.22 30.57
N GLN A 9 -23.92 -8.74 29.79
CA GLN A 9 -23.88 -10.14 29.35
C GLN A 9 -23.09 -10.28 28.06
N ALA A 10 -22.68 -11.50 27.71
CA ALA A 10 -22.00 -11.77 26.44
C ALA A 10 -22.87 -11.37 25.22
N SER A 11 -24.20 -11.42 25.36
CA SER A 11 -25.17 -10.97 24.34
C SER A 11 -25.24 -9.45 24.18
N ASP A 12 -24.67 -8.68 25.11
CA ASP A 12 -24.59 -7.22 25.06
C ASP A 12 -23.26 -6.73 24.49
N ILE A 13 -22.37 -7.64 24.12
CA ILE A 13 -21.06 -7.33 23.54
C ILE A 13 -21.07 -7.81 22.10
N GLN A 14 -20.84 -6.90 21.17
CA GLN A 14 -20.65 -7.21 19.77
C GLN A 14 -19.29 -6.70 19.32
N GLN A 15 -18.47 -7.58 18.80
CA GLN A 15 -17.25 -7.19 18.10
C GLN A 15 -17.59 -6.94 16.63
N ALA A 16 -17.09 -5.83 16.11
CA ALA A 16 -17.20 -5.47 14.71
C ALA A 16 -15.82 -5.08 14.20
N ARG A 17 -15.48 -5.52 12.99
CA ARG A 17 -14.31 -5.06 12.27
C ARG A 17 -14.77 -4.22 11.10
N THR A 18 -14.24 -3.01 10.99
CA THR A 18 -14.53 -2.12 9.86
C THR A 18 -13.24 -1.86 9.11
N LYS A 19 -13.26 -2.04 7.79
CA LYS A 19 -12.15 -1.64 6.92
C LYS A 19 -12.39 -0.21 6.46
N LEU A 20 -11.44 0.67 6.76
CA LEU A 20 -11.40 2.03 6.20
C LEU A 20 -10.43 2.03 5.02
N HIS A 21 -10.80 2.74 3.96
CA HIS A 21 -9.95 2.93 2.79
C HIS A 21 -9.62 4.41 2.60
N GLU A 22 -8.33 4.72 2.45
CA GLU A 22 -7.84 6.05 2.10
C GLU A 22 -7.11 5.96 0.77
N ALA A 23 -7.44 6.87 -0.16
CA ALA A 23 -6.78 6.94 -1.46
C ALA A 23 -5.41 7.62 -1.32
N ILE A 24 -4.36 6.99 -1.85
CA ILE A 24 -2.97 7.46 -1.83
C ILE A 24 -2.51 7.74 -3.27
N PRO A 25 -2.70 8.97 -3.77
CA PRO A 25 -2.12 9.41 -5.03
C PRO A 25 -0.68 9.89 -4.81
N LEU A 26 0.29 9.29 -5.50
CA LEU A 26 1.67 9.75 -5.55
C LEU A 26 1.97 10.25 -6.97
N THR A 27 2.28 11.53 -7.09
CA THR A 27 2.60 12.13 -8.39
C THR A 27 4.08 11.96 -8.72
N GLY A 28 4.39 11.74 -10.00
CA GLY A 28 5.74 11.61 -10.52
C GLY A 28 6.60 12.85 -10.30
N THR A 29 5.98 14.02 -10.08
CA THR A 29 6.68 15.25 -9.68
C THR A 29 7.33 15.15 -8.31
N ILE A 30 6.68 14.50 -7.33
CA ILE A 30 7.27 14.24 -6.01
C ILE A 30 8.40 13.22 -6.15
N VAL A 31 8.23 12.25 -7.05
CA VAL A 31 9.22 11.19 -7.28
C VAL A 31 10.43 11.68 -8.07
N SER A 32 10.25 12.66 -8.96
CA SER A 32 11.32 13.28 -9.74
C SER A 32 10.99 14.75 -10.06
N GLY A 33 11.94 15.65 -9.77
CA GLY A 33 11.91 17.02 -10.32
C GLY A 33 11.32 18.12 -9.44
N THR A 34 10.62 17.84 -8.33
CA THR A 34 10.10 18.92 -7.45
C THR A 34 11.20 19.56 -6.60
N TYR A 35 11.99 18.76 -5.89
CA TYR A 35 13.02 19.28 -4.99
C TYR A 35 14.39 19.15 -5.62
N LEU A 36 14.75 20.09 -6.49
CA LEU A 36 16.04 20.10 -7.18
C LEU A 36 16.95 21.20 -6.64
N LEU A 37 18.17 20.84 -6.24
CA LEU A 37 19.26 21.77 -5.99
C LEU A 37 20.45 21.38 -6.86
N ALA A 38 20.92 22.29 -7.71
CA ALA A 38 22.00 22.03 -8.67
C ALA A 38 21.78 20.74 -9.52
N ASN A 39 20.56 20.54 -10.02
CA ASN A 39 20.13 19.37 -10.79
C ASN A 39 20.19 18.02 -10.04
N GLN A 40 20.24 18.05 -8.71
CA GLN A 40 20.17 16.86 -7.86
C GLN A 40 18.90 16.90 -7.00
N SER A 41 18.20 15.77 -6.94
CA SER A 41 16.98 15.64 -6.12
C SER A 41 17.33 15.62 -4.63
N THR A 42 16.88 16.62 -3.86
CA THR A 42 17.16 16.72 -2.42
C THR A 42 16.19 15.89 -1.56
N ASN A 43 15.13 15.34 -2.16
CA ASN A 43 14.18 14.42 -1.51
C ASN A 43 14.46 12.94 -1.84
N VAL A 44 15.51 12.67 -2.63
CA VAL A 44 15.93 11.31 -2.98
C VAL A 44 17.25 11.03 -2.28
N LYS A 45 17.31 9.93 -1.53
CA LYS A 45 18.49 9.56 -0.74
C LYS A 45 19.15 8.32 -1.33
N ASN A 46 20.38 8.50 -1.78
CA ASN A 46 21.29 7.41 -2.11
C ASN A 46 22.18 7.10 -0.91
N TYR A 47 22.19 5.85 -0.45
CA TYR A 47 23.01 5.43 0.68
C TYR A 47 24.41 5.04 0.24
N THR A 48 25.38 5.15 1.16
CA THR A 48 26.78 4.81 0.91
C THR A 48 27.00 3.33 0.53
N HIS A 49 26.14 2.42 1.02
CA HIS A 49 26.17 1.01 0.64
C HIS A 49 25.62 0.75 -0.76
N GLY A 50 24.90 1.70 -1.37
CA GLY A 50 24.45 1.64 -2.77
C GLY A 50 23.55 0.45 -3.12
N MET A 51 22.72 -0.02 -2.18
CA MET A 51 21.84 -1.20 -2.37
C MET A 51 20.39 -0.85 -2.70
N PHE A 52 19.96 0.37 -2.40
CA PHE A 52 18.64 0.89 -2.71
C PHE A 52 18.66 2.42 -2.67
N GLN A 53 17.59 3.03 -3.17
CA GLN A 53 17.34 4.46 -3.16
C GLN A 53 16.01 4.73 -2.46
N SER A 54 15.98 5.65 -1.49
CA SER A 54 14.74 6.04 -0.81
C SER A 54 14.18 7.35 -1.38
N VAL A 55 12.87 7.44 -1.50
CA VAL A 55 12.14 8.65 -1.91
C VAL A 55 11.32 9.20 -0.74
N TYR A 56 11.41 10.51 -0.53
CA TYR A 56 10.71 11.25 0.53
C TYR A 56 9.75 12.29 -0.05
N ASP A 57 8.73 12.66 0.73
CA ASP A 57 7.74 13.71 0.39
C ASP A 57 8.30 15.15 0.49
N TYR A 58 9.39 15.31 1.25
CA TYR A 58 10.16 16.54 1.44
C TYR A 58 11.65 16.24 1.33
N PRO A 59 12.52 17.27 1.25
CA PRO A 59 13.96 17.07 1.32
C PRO A 59 14.34 16.21 2.52
N TYR A 60 15.13 15.15 2.33
CA TYR A 60 15.32 14.09 3.33
C TYR A 60 16.06 14.54 4.60
N LEU A 61 16.63 15.76 4.61
CA LEU A 61 17.22 16.41 5.78
C LEU A 61 16.21 17.20 6.62
N SER A 62 14.99 17.39 6.10
CA SER A 62 13.90 18.04 6.82
C SER A 62 13.34 17.12 7.90
N SER A 63 13.02 17.67 9.07
CA SER A 63 12.36 16.93 10.15
C SER A 63 10.92 16.53 9.81
N SER A 64 10.32 17.15 8.79
CA SER A 64 8.98 16.82 8.30
C SER A 64 8.99 15.81 7.15
N ALA A 65 10.16 15.33 6.72
CA ALA A 65 10.25 14.39 5.61
C ALA A 65 9.81 12.98 6.02
N ASN A 66 8.76 12.49 5.38
CA ASN A 66 8.29 11.13 5.51
C ASN A 66 8.81 10.28 4.36
N HIS A 67 9.19 9.05 4.71
CA HIS A 67 9.59 8.05 3.73
C HIS A 67 8.36 7.55 2.97
N ILE A 68 8.44 7.58 1.62
CA ILE A 68 7.36 7.14 0.73
C ILE A 68 7.61 5.69 0.29
N PHE A 69 8.72 5.43 -0.39
CA PHE A 69 9.11 4.09 -0.83
C PHE A 69 10.61 3.99 -1.13
N ASP A 70 11.11 2.76 -1.12
CA ASP A 70 12.45 2.40 -1.60
C ASP A 70 12.38 1.76 -2.98
N ILE A 71 13.36 2.08 -3.84
CA ILE A 71 13.59 1.42 -5.13
C ILE A 71 14.89 0.61 -5.05
N THR A 72 14.83 -0.64 -5.49
CA THR A 72 16.04 -1.45 -5.75
C THR A 72 15.85 -2.34 -6.97
N VAL A 73 16.95 -2.88 -7.50
CA VAL A 73 16.95 -3.78 -8.66
C VAL A 73 17.71 -5.05 -8.34
N GLY A 74 17.21 -6.17 -8.85
CA GLY A 74 17.81 -7.48 -8.66
C GLY A 74 17.74 -8.33 -9.92
N VAL A 75 18.71 -9.23 -10.06
CA VAL A 75 18.84 -10.15 -11.19
C VAL A 75 19.01 -11.56 -10.64
N SER A 76 18.18 -12.50 -11.08
CA SER A 76 18.30 -13.91 -10.74
C SER A 76 19.61 -14.50 -11.27
N ALA A 77 20.17 -15.47 -10.55
CA ALA A 77 21.33 -16.24 -11.02
C ALA A 77 21.06 -16.94 -12.37
N ASP A 78 19.81 -17.29 -12.65
CA ASP A 78 19.38 -17.95 -13.89
C ASP A 78 19.04 -16.98 -15.03
N SER A 79 19.22 -15.67 -14.82
CA SER A 79 19.08 -14.66 -15.88
C SER A 79 20.24 -14.78 -16.87
N ALA A 80 19.98 -14.49 -18.15
CA ALA A 80 21.03 -14.37 -19.16
C ALA A 80 22.04 -13.27 -18.80
N LEU A 81 21.61 -12.26 -18.02
CA LEU A 81 22.45 -11.15 -17.60
C LEU A 81 23.41 -11.51 -16.46
N SER A 82 23.11 -12.54 -15.65
CA SER A 82 23.78 -12.79 -14.36
C SER A 82 25.31 -12.92 -14.46
N ASN A 83 25.79 -13.56 -15.52
CA ASN A 83 27.21 -13.78 -15.78
C ASN A 83 27.90 -12.58 -16.45
N SER A 84 27.14 -11.61 -16.93
CA SER A 84 27.64 -10.47 -17.69
C SER A 84 27.70 -9.17 -16.88
N ILE A 85 27.14 -9.13 -15.67
CA ILE A 85 27.03 -7.90 -14.86
C ILE A 85 28.41 -7.39 -14.45
N MET A 86 28.78 -6.21 -14.95
CA MET A 86 30.05 -5.56 -14.66
C MET A 86 30.04 -4.76 -13.36
N GLN A 87 28.89 -4.22 -12.96
CA GLN A 87 28.77 -3.40 -11.74
C GLN A 87 27.76 -3.99 -10.74
N GLN A 88 28.23 -4.26 -9.51
CA GLN A 88 27.44 -4.77 -8.38
C GLN A 88 26.71 -6.11 -8.66
N GLY A 89 27.27 -6.98 -9.52
CA GLY A 89 26.62 -8.24 -9.91
C GLY A 89 26.27 -9.17 -8.73
N LYS A 90 27.20 -9.37 -7.80
CA LYS A 90 26.94 -10.17 -6.59
C LYS A 90 25.80 -9.58 -5.76
N GLN A 91 25.80 -8.26 -5.56
CA GLN A 91 24.79 -7.56 -4.78
C GLN A 91 23.40 -7.63 -5.45
N LYS A 92 23.31 -7.47 -6.77
CA LYS A 92 22.05 -7.59 -7.52
C LYS A 92 21.45 -8.99 -7.42
N ILE A 93 22.30 -10.03 -7.46
CA ILE A 93 21.85 -11.42 -7.25
C ILE A 93 21.39 -11.64 -5.80
N GLN A 94 22.14 -11.13 -4.82
CA GLN A 94 21.78 -11.24 -3.41
C GLN A 94 20.48 -10.50 -3.08
N LEU A 95 20.25 -9.32 -3.66
CA LEU A 95 19.02 -8.55 -3.48
C LEU A 95 17.81 -9.27 -4.07
N TYR A 96 17.95 -9.82 -5.29
CA TYR A 96 16.90 -10.66 -5.88
C TYR A 96 16.55 -11.84 -4.96
N ASN A 97 17.57 -12.55 -4.49
CA ASN A 97 17.38 -13.70 -3.60
C ASN A 97 16.75 -13.31 -2.25
N GLN A 98 17.14 -12.18 -1.67
CA GLN A 98 16.57 -11.69 -0.42
C GLN A 98 15.09 -11.31 -0.59
N MET A 99 14.75 -10.60 -1.66
CA MET A 99 13.36 -10.26 -1.96
C MET A 99 12.54 -11.53 -2.23
N ALA A 100 13.08 -12.48 -2.98
CA ALA A 100 12.44 -13.75 -3.26
C ALA A 100 12.20 -14.58 -1.99
N GLN A 101 13.14 -14.62 -1.05
CA GLN A 101 12.97 -15.31 0.24
C GLN A 101 11.84 -14.70 1.07
N ILE A 102 11.77 -13.37 1.13
CA ILE A 102 10.74 -12.68 1.92
C ILE A 102 9.36 -12.86 1.28
N LEU A 103 9.28 -12.79 -0.06
CA LEU A 103 8.01 -12.68 -0.78
C LEU A 103 7.47 -14.00 -1.33
N VAL A 104 8.32 -14.93 -1.75
CA VAL A 104 7.90 -16.21 -2.37
C VAL A 104 8.30 -17.41 -1.50
N GLY A 105 9.42 -17.31 -0.80
CA GLY A 105 9.93 -18.35 0.09
C GLY A 105 10.71 -19.45 -0.63
N HIS A 106 10.61 -20.67 -0.12
CA HIS A 106 11.43 -21.82 -0.53
C HIS A 106 10.61 -22.92 -1.23
N ASP A 107 11.26 -23.65 -2.12
CA ASP A 107 10.70 -24.86 -2.72
C ASP A 107 10.78 -26.08 -1.80
N ALA A 108 10.22 -27.21 -2.24
CA ALA A 108 10.25 -28.46 -1.48
C ALA A 108 11.68 -28.97 -1.21
N THR A 109 12.68 -28.49 -1.97
CA THR A 109 14.10 -28.84 -1.82
C THR A 109 14.85 -27.87 -0.90
N GLY A 110 14.20 -26.78 -0.45
CA GLY A 110 14.81 -25.71 0.34
C GLY A 110 15.48 -24.61 -0.49
N SER A 111 15.42 -24.69 -1.82
CA SER A 111 15.96 -23.67 -2.73
C SER A 111 15.06 -22.45 -2.77
N ILE A 112 15.64 -21.26 -2.97
CA ILE A 112 14.88 -20.00 -3.06
C ILE A 112 14.06 -20.02 -4.35
N ARG A 113 12.76 -19.77 -4.25
CA ARG A 113 11.89 -19.74 -5.43
C ARG A 113 12.02 -18.41 -6.19
N PRO A 114 12.15 -18.41 -7.52
CA PRO A 114 12.05 -17.18 -8.30
C PRO A 114 10.60 -16.67 -8.34
N PHE A 115 10.41 -15.43 -8.78
CA PHE A 115 9.08 -14.83 -8.93
C PHE A 115 8.34 -15.40 -10.12
N ASP A 116 7.15 -15.91 -9.89
CA ASP A 116 6.28 -16.50 -10.90
C ASP A 116 5.40 -15.47 -11.59
N ALA A 117 5.46 -15.40 -12.92
CA ALA A 117 4.75 -14.37 -13.68
C ALA A 117 3.22 -14.52 -13.64
N ASP A 118 2.73 -15.76 -13.47
CA ASP A 118 1.31 -16.12 -13.39
C ASP A 118 0.88 -16.54 -11.96
N GLY A 119 1.83 -16.51 -11.00
CA GLY A 119 1.64 -16.98 -9.63
C GLY A 119 1.46 -18.50 -9.49
N ASP A 120 1.69 -19.29 -10.54
CA ASP A 120 1.71 -20.75 -10.47
C ASP A 120 3.11 -21.25 -10.09
N LEU A 121 3.25 -21.69 -8.85
CA LEU A 121 4.55 -22.15 -8.33
C LEU A 121 4.97 -23.54 -8.86
N SER A 122 4.18 -24.17 -9.73
CA SER A 122 4.48 -25.49 -10.30
C SER A 122 5.14 -25.43 -11.67
N SER A 123 4.90 -24.37 -12.45
CA SER A 123 5.38 -24.24 -13.83
C SER A 123 5.49 -22.76 -14.24
N GLY A 124 5.53 -22.45 -15.53
CA GLY A 124 5.40 -21.05 -15.98
C GLY A 124 6.69 -20.23 -16.12
N ALA A 125 6.50 -19.02 -16.64
CA ALA A 125 7.57 -18.05 -16.85
C ALA A 125 7.92 -17.35 -15.52
N LYS A 126 9.22 -17.08 -15.32
CA LYS A 126 9.72 -16.41 -14.10
C LYS A 126 10.23 -15.01 -14.40
N PHE A 127 9.99 -14.07 -13.50
CA PHE A 127 10.63 -12.74 -13.56
C PHE A 127 12.06 -12.84 -13.07
N LYS A 128 13.02 -12.92 -14.00
CA LYS A 128 14.43 -13.08 -13.68
C LYS A 128 15.13 -11.74 -13.41
N ASP A 129 14.65 -10.66 -14.00
CA ASP A 129 15.20 -9.32 -13.86
C ASP A 129 14.11 -8.43 -13.30
N ALA A 130 14.26 -8.01 -12.05
CA ALA A 130 13.18 -7.39 -11.30
C ALA A 130 13.58 -6.02 -10.71
N VAL A 131 12.63 -5.10 -10.75
CA VAL A 131 12.65 -3.82 -10.03
C VAL A 131 11.67 -3.94 -8.87
N PHE A 132 12.12 -3.54 -7.69
CA PHE A 132 11.35 -3.65 -6.45
C PHE A 132 11.01 -2.26 -5.95
N PHE A 133 9.73 -2.01 -5.70
CA PHE A 133 9.20 -0.83 -5.02
C PHE A 133 8.66 -1.26 -3.66
N ASN A 134 9.32 -0.84 -2.59
CA ASN A 134 8.91 -1.14 -1.22
C ASN A 134 8.25 0.09 -0.60
N PHE A 135 6.91 0.07 -0.48
CA PHE A 135 6.14 1.18 0.04
C PHE A 135 6.22 1.25 1.57
N SER A 136 6.35 2.46 2.09
CA SER A 136 6.38 2.71 3.53
C SER A 136 5.05 2.32 4.18
N ARG A 137 5.14 1.69 5.36
CA ARG A 137 3.98 1.34 6.20
C ARG A 137 3.13 2.56 6.59
N LEU A 138 3.72 3.77 6.57
CA LEU A 138 2.98 5.01 6.77
C LEU A 138 1.85 5.18 5.74
N LEU A 139 2.11 4.79 4.48
CA LEU A 139 1.18 4.90 3.35
C LEU A 139 0.26 3.69 3.25
N VAL A 140 0.81 2.47 3.32
CA VAL A 140 0.03 1.23 3.13
C VAL A 140 -0.79 0.83 4.36
N LYS A 141 -0.46 1.37 5.55
CA LYS A 141 -1.11 1.02 6.83
C LYS A 141 -1.02 -0.48 7.15
N ASP A 142 -2.14 -1.20 7.05
CA ASP A 142 -2.20 -2.64 7.27
C ASP A 142 -2.04 -3.42 5.95
N GLU A 143 -2.65 -2.96 4.86
CA GLU A 143 -2.50 -3.55 3.53
C GLU A 143 -2.87 -2.56 2.41
N VAL A 144 -2.30 -2.76 1.23
CA VAL A 144 -2.81 -2.16 -0.01
C VAL A 144 -4.16 -2.78 -0.34
N GLN A 145 -5.19 -1.96 -0.57
CA GLN A 145 -6.50 -2.44 -0.98
C GLN A 145 -6.40 -3.15 -2.34
N LYS A 146 -6.76 -4.43 -2.34
CA LYS A 146 -6.73 -5.29 -3.53
C LYS A 146 -7.54 -4.69 -4.68
N GLY A 147 -6.99 -4.74 -5.89
CA GLY A 147 -7.62 -4.24 -7.12
C GLY A 147 -7.51 -2.73 -7.32
N THR A 148 -6.92 -1.98 -6.38
CA THR A 148 -6.82 -0.51 -6.48
C THR A 148 -5.46 -0.02 -6.97
N PHE A 149 -4.46 -0.89 -7.00
CA PHE A 149 -3.10 -0.52 -7.35
C PHE A 149 -2.97 -0.22 -8.84
N ARG A 150 -2.43 0.96 -9.15
CA ARG A 150 -2.06 1.42 -10.49
C ARG A 150 -0.70 2.12 -10.43
N MET A 151 0.10 1.91 -11.47
CA MET A 151 1.38 2.59 -11.67
C MET A 151 1.57 2.91 -13.15
N ASN A 152 1.97 4.14 -13.45
CA ASN A 152 2.18 4.60 -14.81
C ASN A 152 3.66 4.91 -15.06
N PHE A 153 4.23 4.34 -16.12
CA PHE A 153 5.59 4.61 -16.55
C PHE A 153 5.63 5.24 -17.93
N SER A 154 6.45 6.27 -18.09
CA SER A 154 6.86 6.75 -19.41
C SER A 154 7.92 5.82 -20.00
N VAL A 155 7.77 5.51 -21.28
CA VAL A 155 8.75 4.71 -22.04
C VAL A 155 9.90 5.58 -22.55
N ASP A 156 9.66 6.87 -22.78
CA ASP A 156 10.67 7.78 -23.29
C ASP A 156 11.70 8.14 -22.19
N PRO A 157 12.99 8.33 -22.54
CA PRO A 157 14.00 8.77 -21.58
C PRO A 157 13.75 10.19 -21.08
N THR A 158 13.84 10.35 -19.77
CA THR A 158 13.77 11.64 -19.09
C THR A 158 15.16 12.19 -18.81
N GLY A 159 15.53 13.26 -19.53
CA GLY A 159 16.76 14.07 -19.39
C GLY A 159 17.87 13.60 -20.33
N ALA A 160 18.60 14.42 -21.10
CA ALA A 160 18.79 15.87 -21.08
C ALA A 160 18.66 16.50 -22.48
N TYR A 161 18.33 17.80 -22.48
CA TYR A 161 18.07 18.71 -23.61
C TYR A 161 16.66 18.64 -24.20
N ASP A 162 15.89 19.68 -23.86
CA ASP A 162 14.49 19.96 -24.19
C ASP A 162 13.46 19.49 -23.15
N GLN A 163 12.88 20.48 -22.46
CA GLN A 163 11.84 20.35 -21.44
C GLN A 163 10.47 20.05 -22.04
N GLN A 164 10.40 19.32 -23.15
CA GLN A 164 9.18 18.66 -23.57
C GLN A 164 9.26 17.21 -23.11
N SER A 165 8.88 17.02 -21.85
CA SER A 165 8.56 15.71 -21.29
C SER A 165 7.72 14.96 -22.32
N ARG A 166 8.26 13.88 -22.89
CA ARG A 166 7.50 13.01 -23.79
C ARG A 166 6.60 12.14 -22.90
N THR A 167 5.66 12.80 -22.23
CA THR A 167 4.63 12.24 -21.33
C THR A 167 3.60 11.39 -22.05
N ASN A 168 3.74 11.25 -23.37
CA ASN A 168 2.70 10.74 -24.22
C ASN A 168 2.75 9.20 -24.26
N ARG A 169 3.93 8.60 -24.37
CA ARG A 169 4.07 7.13 -24.42
C ARG A 169 4.17 6.53 -23.02
N VAL A 170 3.00 6.23 -22.45
CA VAL A 170 2.84 5.73 -21.08
C VAL A 170 2.37 4.29 -21.10
N LEU A 171 2.97 3.45 -20.25
CA LEU A 171 2.47 2.13 -19.88
C LEU A 171 1.66 2.26 -18.60
N VAL A 172 0.42 1.79 -18.63
CA VAL A 172 -0.47 1.73 -17.47
C VAL A 172 -0.43 0.30 -16.92
N ILE A 173 0.06 0.18 -15.69
CA ILE A 173 0.15 -1.08 -14.96
C ILE A 173 -0.93 -1.09 -13.89
N GLU A 174 -1.76 -2.13 -13.88
CA GLU A 174 -2.87 -2.23 -12.93
C GLU A 174 -2.96 -3.62 -12.31
N ASP A 175 -3.43 -3.66 -11.07
CA ASP A 175 -3.86 -4.89 -10.42
C ASP A 175 -5.29 -5.25 -10.88
N GLN A 176 -5.40 -5.97 -11.99
CA GLN A 176 -6.68 -6.53 -12.43
C GLN A 176 -7.06 -7.81 -11.67
N SER A 177 -6.10 -8.42 -10.96
CA SER A 177 -6.29 -9.71 -10.28
C SER A 177 -6.91 -9.58 -8.88
N GLY A 178 -6.77 -8.42 -8.25
CA GLY A 178 -7.05 -8.24 -6.82
C GLY A 178 -8.48 -8.49 -6.38
N SER A 179 -9.46 -8.42 -7.28
CA SER A 179 -10.87 -8.66 -6.93
C SER A 179 -11.27 -10.14 -6.89
N THR A 180 -10.69 -10.99 -7.73
CA THR A 180 -11.18 -12.37 -7.92
C THR A 180 -10.10 -13.44 -8.11
N SER A 181 -8.85 -13.04 -8.35
CA SER A 181 -7.79 -13.94 -8.81
C SER A 181 -6.44 -13.69 -8.13
N PHE A 182 -6.47 -13.03 -6.97
CA PHE A 182 -5.31 -12.92 -6.10
C PHE A 182 -4.86 -14.31 -5.61
N LYS A 183 -3.59 -14.40 -5.26
CA LYS A 183 -2.92 -15.62 -4.85
C LYS A 183 -2.64 -15.58 -3.36
N THR A 184 -2.66 -16.76 -2.73
CA THR A 184 -2.49 -16.94 -1.28
C THR A 184 -1.34 -17.89 -0.94
N ASN A 185 -0.51 -18.23 -1.93
CA ASN A 185 0.58 -19.21 -1.83
C ASN A 185 1.94 -18.55 -1.51
N SER A 186 1.93 -17.40 -0.84
CA SER A 186 3.13 -16.65 -0.44
C SER A 186 3.23 -16.54 1.09
N PRO A 187 4.45 -16.57 1.65
CA PRO A 187 4.68 -16.29 3.07
C PRO A 187 4.44 -14.82 3.44
N ALA A 188 4.49 -13.89 2.47
CA ALA A 188 4.29 -12.46 2.67
C ALA A 188 2.82 -12.02 2.62
N GLY A 189 1.90 -12.99 2.69
CA GLY A 189 0.46 -12.77 2.62
C GLY A 189 -0.09 -13.00 1.22
N GLU A 190 -1.12 -12.25 0.88
CA GLU A 190 -1.81 -12.35 -0.40
C GLU A 190 -1.16 -11.42 -1.41
N TYR A 191 -1.18 -11.81 -2.68
CA TYR A 191 -0.60 -10.98 -3.74
C TYR A 191 -1.42 -11.03 -5.03
N GLY A 192 -1.31 -9.96 -5.80
CA GLY A 192 -1.88 -9.82 -7.13
C GLY A 192 -0.85 -9.89 -8.22
N ILE A 193 -1.29 -10.21 -9.43
CA ILE A 193 -0.53 -10.08 -10.66
C ILE A 193 -0.84 -8.71 -11.26
N LEU A 194 0.21 -7.98 -11.59
CA LEU A 194 0.14 -6.68 -12.24
C LEU A 194 0.19 -6.87 -13.74
N PHE A 195 -0.74 -6.23 -14.44
CA PHE A 195 -0.87 -6.30 -15.89
C PHE A 195 -0.60 -4.95 -16.52
N VAL A 196 0.07 -4.95 -17.66
CA VAL A 196 -0.02 -3.81 -18.59
C VAL A 196 -1.41 -3.87 -19.20
N THR A 197 -2.23 -2.85 -18.97
CA THR A 197 -3.65 -2.84 -19.39
C THR A 197 -3.91 -1.90 -20.55
N SER A 198 -3.13 -0.84 -20.65
CA SER A 198 -3.20 0.09 -21.78
C SER A 198 -1.88 0.82 -21.99
N SER A 199 -1.74 1.39 -23.17
CA SER A 199 -0.70 2.35 -23.48
C SER A 199 -1.23 3.38 -24.47
N GLN A 200 -0.61 4.56 -24.54
CA GLN A 200 -0.97 5.50 -25.60
C GLN A 200 -0.55 4.95 -26.98
N SER A 201 -1.29 5.33 -28.03
CA SER A 201 -1.10 4.85 -29.41
C SER A 201 0.38 4.89 -29.85
N GLY A 202 0.84 3.79 -30.43
CA GLY A 202 2.21 3.63 -30.93
C GLY A 202 3.25 3.28 -29.86
N THR A 203 2.85 2.89 -28.64
CA THR A 203 3.80 2.44 -27.59
C THR A 203 3.98 0.92 -27.59
N LEU A 204 2.90 0.16 -27.66
CA LEU A 204 2.96 -1.30 -27.80
C LEU A 204 2.99 -1.69 -29.28
N GLU A 205 3.73 -2.75 -29.61
CA GLU A 205 3.79 -3.28 -31.00
C GLU A 205 2.41 -3.77 -31.46
N THR A 206 1.76 -4.55 -30.59
CA THR A 206 0.40 -5.04 -30.81
C THR A 206 -0.49 -4.42 -29.73
N PRO A 207 -1.55 -3.68 -30.10
CA PRO A 207 -2.51 -3.19 -29.13
C PRO A 207 -3.06 -4.36 -28.30
N LEU A 208 -3.11 -4.19 -26.99
CA LEU A 208 -3.73 -5.19 -26.11
C LEU A 208 -5.22 -5.24 -26.40
N ALA A 209 -5.75 -6.45 -26.63
CA ALA A 209 -7.19 -6.63 -26.73
C ALA A 209 -7.86 -6.30 -25.38
N LEU A 210 -9.14 -5.91 -25.42
CA LEU A 210 -9.94 -5.64 -24.23
C LEU A 210 -9.82 -6.82 -23.25
N ASN A 211 -9.49 -6.55 -21.99
CA ASN A 211 -9.29 -7.54 -20.93
C ASN A 211 -8.14 -8.55 -21.17
N SER A 212 -7.17 -8.21 -22.02
CA SER A 212 -6.02 -9.06 -22.37
C SER A 212 -4.72 -8.45 -21.86
N GLY A 213 -4.66 -8.15 -20.56
CA GLY A 213 -3.48 -7.55 -19.95
C GLY A 213 -2.26 -8.48 -20.05
N HIS A 214 -1.08 -7.91 -20.24
CA HIS A 214 0.17 -8.70 -20.22
C HIS A 214 0.78 -8.70 -18.82
N PRO A 215 1.08 -9.87 -18.21
CA PRO A 215 1.64 -9.94 -16.87
C PRO A 215 3.02 -9.30 -16.84
N CYS A 216 3.23 -8.35 -15.94
CA CYS A 216 4.44 -7.56 -15.87
C CYS A 216 4.97 -7.35 -14.45
N GLY A 217 4.29 -7.89 -13.45
CA GLY A 217 4.74 -7.79 -12.09
C GLY A 217 3.80 -8.44 -11.10
N LEU A 218 4.14 -8.28 -9.81
CA LEU A 218 3.40 -8.81 -8.67
C LEU A 218 3.27 -7.69 -7.63
N ILE A 219 2.15 -7.66 -6.90
CA ILE A 219 1.94 -6.75 -5.76
C ILE A 219 1.58 -7.56 -4.53
N TYR A 220 2.40 -7.49 -3.48
CA TYR A 220 2.15 -8.14 -2.20
C TYR A 220 1.44 -7.16 -1.27
N TYR A 221 0.16 -7.39 -0.99
CA TYR A 221 -0.73 -6.37 -0.40
C TYR A 221 -0.34 -6.03 1.04
N GLN A 222 -0.11 -7.04 1.88
CA GLN A 222 0.25 -6.85 3.29
C GLN A 222 1.70 -6.39 3.45
N ALA A 223 2.59 -6.85 2.57
CA ALA A 223 4.00 -6.43 2.58
C ALA A 223 4.19 -5.01 2.02
N GLY A 224 3.27 -4.52 1.19
CA GLY A 224 3.41 -3.23 0.50
C GLY A 224 4.56 -3.22 -0.50
N ILE A 225 4.83 -4.35 -1.18
CA ILE A 225 5.94 -4.46 -2.14
C ILE A 225 5.41 -4.79 -3.54
N ALA A 226 5.75 -3.93 -4.52
CA ALA A 226 5.55 -4.21 -5.93
C ALA A 226 6.85 -4.71 -6.57
N VAL A 227 6.75 -5.80 -7.32
CA VAL A 227 7.83 -6.42 -8.09
C VAL A 227 7.49 -6.27 -9.57
N LEU A 228 8.34 -5.60 -10.35
CA LEU A 228 8.11 -5.37 -11.78
C LEU A 228 9.23 -5.99 -12.60
N THR A 229 8.89 -6.56 -13.76
CA THR A 229 9.88 -7.09 -14.70
C THR A 229 10.58 -5.98 -15.48
N SER A 230 11.89 -6.14 -15.73
CA SER A 230 12.63 -5.22 -16.60
C SER A 230 12.18 -5.28 -18.06
N SER A 231 11.54 -6.38 -18.48
CA SER A 231 11.03 -6.56 -19.85
C SER A 231 9.96 -5.54 -20.26
N LEU A 232 9.36 -4.82 -19.30
CA LEU A 232 8.49 -3.67 -19.54
C LEU A 232 9.14 -2.60 -20.43
N PHE A 233 10.47 -2.45 -20.35
CA PHE A 233 11.22 -1.44 -21.11
C PHE A 233 12.00 -2.03 -22.29
N LYS A 234 11.62 -3.23 -22.75
CA LYS A 234 12.20 -3.89 -23.93
C LYS A 234 11.22 -3.83 -25.10
N THR A 235 11.75 -3.71 -26.32
CA THR A 235 10.96 -3.89 -27.54
C THR A 235 10.68 -5.37 -27.79
N VAL A 236 9.70 -5.65 -28.64
CA VAL A 236 9.42 -7.02 -29.10
C VAL A 236 10.64 -7.72 -29.72
N ALA A 237 11.55 -6.96 -30.34
CA ALA A 237 12.78 -7.50 -30.92
C ALA A 237 13.79 -7.95 -29.86
N SER A 238 13.66 -7.45 -28.62
CA SER A 238 14.51 -7.79 -27.47
C SER A 238 13.73 -8.59 -26.40
N GLY A 239 12.60 -9.20 -26.76
CA GLY A 239 11.80 -10.03 -25.86
C GLY A 239 10.90 -9.27 -24.89
N GLY A 240 10.55 -8.02 -25.19
CA GLY A 240 9.55 -7.24 -24.46
C GLY A 240 8.25 -7.01 -25.22
N LEU A 241 7.57 -5.91 -24.91
CA LEU A 241 6.21 -5.59 -25.36
C LEU A 241 6.13 -4.35 -26.25
N LEU A 242 7.21 -3.56 -26.24
CA LEU A 242 7.24 -2.26 -26.88
C LEU A 242 7.39 -2.37 -28.40
N GLY A 243 6.78 -1.43 -29.12
CA GLY A 243 6.85 -1.33 -30.58
C GLY A 243 8.29 -1.34 -31.10
N ARG A 244 8.53 -1.99 -32.24
CA ARG A 244 9.86 -2.06 -32.88
C ARG A 244 10.41 -0.67 -33.26
N ASP A 245 9.50 0.26 -33.55
CA ASP A 245 9.81 1.63 -33.97
C ASP A 245 10.16 2.55 -32.77
N LEU A 246 10.10 2.04 -31.54
CA LEU A 246 10.60 2.71 -30.35
C LEU A 246 12.13 2.56 -30.29
N TYR A 247 12.83 3.48 -30.94
CA TYR A 247 14.29 3.53 -30.94
C TYR A 247 14.84 4.69 -30.12
N GLY A 248 15.82 4.37 -29.28
CA GLY A 248 16.70 5.30 -28.58
C GLY A 248 17.60 6.13 -29.50
N TRP A 249 17.91 7.37 -29.15
CA TRP A 249 18.76 8.22 -30.00
C TRP A 249 20.19 7.67 -30.15
N GLY A 250 20.63 7.40 -31.39
CA GLY A 250 22.05 7.22 -31.74
C GLY A 250 22.37 6.11 -32.74
N GLY A 251 22.45 6.46 -34.03
CA GLY A 251 23.24 5.75 -35.05
C GLY A 251 22.74 4.38 -35.51
N ASN A 252 22.02 4.35 -36.64
CA ASN A 252 21.93 3.25 -37.61
C ASN A 252 21.89 1.80 -37.07
N LEU A 253 21.00 1.48 -36.14
CA LEU A 253 20.50 0.11 -36.05
C LEU A 253 19.25 0.01 -36.93
N ALA A 254 19.29 -0.86 -37.94
CA ALA A 254 18.14 -1.09 -38.80
C ALA A 254 16.92 -1.47 -37.94
N PRO A 255 15.69 -1.04 -38.28
CA PRO A 255 14.45 -1.32 -37.54
C PRO A 255 14.20 -2.80 -37.20
N ASN A 256 14.94 -3.72 -37.85
CA ASN A 256 14.79 -5.17 -37.74
C ASN A 256 15.96 -5.86 -37.01
N THR A 257 16.85 -5.14 -36.32
CA THR A 257 18.02 -5.75 -35.61
C THR A 257 18.09 -5.42 -34.12
N GLY A 258 16.94 -5.25 -33.45
CA GLY A 258 16.87 -5.10 -31.99
C GLY A 258 16.71 -3.67 -31.53
N GLY A 259 15.57 -3.03 -31.87
CA GLY A 259 15.22 -1.72 -31.32
C GLY A 259 15.35 -1.73 -29.80
N LYS A 260 16.03 -0.73 -29.22
CA LYS A 260 16.18 -0.59 -27.77
C LYS A 260 15.57 0.72 -27.32
N VAL A 261 14.86 0.68 -26.20
CA VAL A 261 14.46 1.89 -25.48
C VAL A 261 15.62 2.33 -24.61
N THR A 262 16.09 3.55 -24.82
CA THR A 262 17.17 4.12 -24.02
C THR A 262 16.68 4.37 -22.61
N MET A 263 17.28 3.69 -21.62
CA MET A 263 17.10 3.91 -20.19
C MET A 263 17.94 5.08 -19.69
N ASN A 264 19.18 5.18 -20.15
CA ASN A 264 20.09 6.27 -19.82
C ASN A 264 20.51 7.00 -21.10
N SER A 265 20.10 8.25 -21.25
CA SER A 265 20.36 9.06 -22.46
C SER A 265 21.83 9.44 -22.64
N ALA A 266 22.59 9.62 -21.55
CA ALA A 266 23.99 10.00 -21.60
C ALA A 266 24.86 8.87 -22.18
N SER A 267 24.49 7.63 -21.88
CA SER A 267 25.24 6.43 -22.30
C SER A 267 24.54 5.62 -23.40
N ASN A 268 23.35 6.04 -23.84
CA ASN A 268 22.48 5.33 -24.78
C ASN A 268 22.30 3.83 -24.47
N LEU A 269 22.09 3.50 -23.19
CA LEU A 269 21.95 2.11 -22.73
C LEU A 269 20.48 1.69 -22.74
N GLY A 270 20.19 0.46 -23.19
CA GLY A 270 18.91 -0.17 -22.95
C GLY A 270 18.81 -0.70 -21.52
N VAL A 271 17.67 -1.28 -21.16
CA VAL A 271 17.44 -1.77 -19.78
C VAL A 271 18.40 -2.89 -19.39
N ASP A 272 18.77 -3.76 -20.33
CA ASP A 272 19.70 -4.86 -20.08
C ASP A 272 21.13 -4.35 -19.89
N GLU A 273 21.58 -3.41 -20.72
CA GLU A 273 22.90 -2.82 -20.57
C GLU A 273 22.98 -1.92 -19.32
N MET A 274 21.89 -1.26 -18.94
CA MET A 274 21.79 -0.51 -17.69
C MET A 274 21.89 -1.44 -16.47
N LEU A 275 21.13 -2.55 -16.45
CA LEU A 275 21.22 -3.54 -15.37
C LEU A 275 22.60 -4.21 -15.30
N ASN A 276 23.33 -4.28 -16.41
CA ASN A 276 24.70 -4.79 -16.43
C ASN A 276 25.71 -3.76 -15.89
N SER A 277 25.70 -2.55 -16.42
CA SER A 277 26.82 -1.60 -16.30
C SER A 277 26.61 -0.48 -15.29
N SER A 278 25.39 -0.23 -14.83
CA SER A 278 25.07 0.84 -13.86
C SER A 278 25.03 0.32 -12.42
N SER A 279 25.28 1.22 -11.46
CA SER A 279 25.02 0.92 -10.05
C SER A 279 23.53 0.74 -9.80
N ILE A 280 23.17 0.10 -8.70
CA ILE A 280 21.76 -0.07 -8.30
C ILE A 280 21.07 1.29 -8.13
N SER A 281 21.77 2.29 -7.57
CA SER A 281 21.25 3.66 -7.45
C SER A 281 21.06 4.34 -8.81
N GLY A 282 21.98 4.13 -9.77
CA GLY A 282 21.84 4.68 -11.11
C GLY A 282 20.67 4.04 -11.88
N ALA A 283 20.52 2.72 -11.77
CA ALA A 283 19.35 2.02 -12.30
C ALA A 283 18.04 2.50 -11.64
N ALA A 284 18.05 2.72 -10.32
CA ALA A 284 16.91 3.27 -9.61
C ALA A 284 16.54 4.68 -10.10
N ASP A 285 17.53 5.56 -10.35
CA ASP A 285 17.30 6.88 -10.95
C ASP A 285 16.64 6.78 -12.33
N ASP A 286 17.10 5.86 -13.18
CA ASP A 286 16.52 5.65 -14.51
C ASP A 286 15.05 5.19 -14.44
N PHE A 287 14.70 4.28 -13.53
CA PHE A 287 13.30 3.88 -13.32
C PHE A 287 12.47 5.00 -12.67
N ARG A 288 13.03 5.67 -11.66
CA ARG A 288 12.38 6.75 -10.89
C ARG A 288 11.98 7.91 -11.80
N ASN A 289 12.87 8.34 -12.68
CA ASN A 289 12.61 9.49 -13.56
C ASN A 289 11.53 9.18 -14.63
N ARG A 290 11.23 7.90 -14.88
CA ARG A 290 10.14 7.46 -15.80
C ARG A 290 8.78 7.33 -15.11
N LEU A 291 8.74 7.30 -13.79
CA LEU A 291 7.51 7.11 -13.05
C LEU A 291 6.64 8.38 -13.14
N GLN A 292 5.44 8.24 -13.70
CA GLN A 292 4.50 9.35 -13.84
C GLN A 292 3.56 9.49 -12.65
N ASP A 293 3.03 8.38 -12.16
CA ASP A 293 2.17 8.35 -10.98
C ASP A 293 2.03 6.93 -10.45
N ILE A 294 1.74 6.85 -9.15
CA ILE A 294 1.32 5.64 -8.45
C ILE A 294 0.02 5.98 -7.75
N TYR A 295 -0.95 5.07 -7.83
CA TYR A 295 -2.20 5.19 -7.14
C TYR A 295 -2.55 3.86 -6.49
N PHE A 296 -2.95 3.90 -5.23
CA PHE A 296 -3.61 2.80 -4.55
C PHE A 296 -4.45 3.34 -3.41
N ALA A 297 -5.42 2.57 -2.94
CA ALA A 297 -6.04 2.82 -1.66
C ALA A 297 -5.38 1.95 -0.59
N ASN A 298 -5.14 2.49 0.59
CA ASN A 298 -4.71 1.68 1.73
C ASN A 298 -5.94 1.05 2.41
N THR A 299 -5.69 0.13 3.31
CA THR A 299 -6.70 -0.42 4.20
C THR A 299 -6.20 -0.30 5.63
N THR A 300 -7.04 0.24 6.51
CA THR A 300 -6.84 0.21 7.95
C THR A 300 -7.97 -0.59 8.58
N GLU A 301 -7.62 -1.63 9.35
CA GLU A 301 -8.58 -2.43 10.07
C GLU A 301 -8.86 -1.82 11.44
N LEU A 302 -10.03 -1.20 11.59
CA LEU A 302 -10.49 -0.71 12.89
C LEU A 302 -11.24 -1.82 13.60
N ASN A 303 -10.70 -2.23 14.75
CA ASN A 303 -11.37 -3.18 15.63
C ASN A 303 -12.23 -2.38 16.60
N SER A 304 -13.55 -2.61 16.52
CA SER A 304 -14.53 -1.94 17.36
C SER A 304 -15.20 -2.97 18.26
N THR A 305 -15.22 -2.71 19.57
CA THR A 305 -16.11 -3.43 20.47
C THR A 305 -17.30 -2.53 20.79
N ILE A 306 -18.49 -3.03 20.52
CA ILE A 306 -19.77 -2.36 20.76
C ILE A 306 -20.40 -2.97 22.01
N TYR A 307 -20.70 -2.12 22.97
CA TYR A 307 -21.44 -2.48 24.17
C TYR A 307 -22.87 -1.94 24.07
N PHE A 308 -23.85 -2.82 24.23
CA PHE A 308 -25.27 -2.48 24.30
C PHE A 308 -25.67 -2.30 25.77
N CYS A 309 -25.65 -1.06 26.24
CA CYS A 309 -26.07 -0.74 27.60
C CYS A 309 -27.59 -0.57 27.63
N ARG A 310 -28.30 -1.61 28.06
CA ARG A 310 -29.77 -1.64 28.13
C ARG A 310 -30.26 -1.20 29.51
N GLY A 311 -31.02 -0.12 29.57
CA GLY A 311 -31.80 0.29 30.74
C GLY A 311 -33.26 -0.10 30.53
N ASN A 312 -33.67 -1.24 31.11
CA ASN A 312 -35.02 -1.78 30.92
C ASN A 312 -36.07 -0.98 31.71
N ALA A 313 -37.35 -1.31 31.53
CA ALA A 313 -38.43 -0.78 32.35
C ALA A 313 -38.14 -1.08 33.83
N GLY A 314 -38.44 -0.13 34.72
CA GLY A 314 -38.18 -0.28 36.16
C GLY A 314 -36.72 -0.11 36.62
N GLU A 315 -35.73 -0.15 35.73
CA GLU A 315 -34.31 0.04 36.08
C GLU A 315 -33.85 1.51 35.95
N PHE A 316 -32.82 1.88 36.72
CA PHE A 316 -32.14 3.19 36.67
C PHE A 316 -33.04 4.42 36.83
N ASN A 317 -34.22 4.27 37.46
CA ASN A 317 -35.17 5.38 37.65
C ASN A 317 -34.83 6.30 38.83
N TYR A 318 -33.67 6.13 39.46
CA TYR A 318 -33.16 6.95 40.56
C TYR A 318 -31.67 7.24 40.36
N SER A 319 -31.16 8.29 41.00
CA SER A 319 -29.77 8.70 40.91
C SER A 319 -29.13 8.81 42.29
N SER A 320 -27.83 8.57 42.36
CA SER A 320 -26.99 8.85 43.53
C SER A 320 -26.48 10.29 43.58
N ASN A 321 -26.89 11.14 42.63
CA ASN A 321 -26.56 12.56 42.62
C ASN A 321 -27.09 13.23 43.92
N PRO A 322 -26.29 14.05 44.61
CA PRO A 322 -26.71 14.75 45.84
C PRO A 322 -28.01 15.56 45.71
N THR A 323 -28.36 16.02 44.50
CA THR A 323 -29.64 16.71 44.23
C THR A 323 -30.88 15.82 44.43
N TYR A 324 -30.72 14.49 44.44
CA TYR A 324 -31.77 13.53 44.76
C TYR A 324 -31.83 13.20 46.25
N LEU A 325 -31.02 13.83 47.11
CA LEU A 325 -31.02 13.57 48.56
C LEU A 325 -31.75 14.69 49.30
N SER A 326 -32.77 14.33 50.08
CA SER A 326 -33.40 15.22 51.04
C SER A 326 -33.54 14.49 52.37
N LYS A 327 -33.04 15.09 53.46
CA LYS A 327 -33.05 14.50 54.82
C LYS A 327 -32.53 13.05 54.86
N SER A 328 -31.43 12.77 54.16
CA SER A 328 -30.80 11.44 54.06
C SER A 328 -31.65 10.34 53.42
N GLN A 329 -32.71 10.71 52.69
CA GLN A 329 -33.52 9.80 51.88
C GLN A 329 -33.42 10.21 50.40
N ILE A 330 -33.42 9.23 49.50
CA ILE A 330 -33.44 9.49 48.05
C ILE A 330 -34.85 9.95 47.66
N ARG A 331 -35.00 11.22 47.31
CA ARG A 331 -36.24 11.82 46.81
C ARG A 331 -36.26 11.72 45.30
N VAL A 332 -37.13 10.84 44.79
CA VAL A 332 -37.31 10.61 43.34
C VAL A 332 -38.66 11.17 42.85
N LYS A 333 -39.51 11.64 43.77
CA LYS A 333 -40.85 12.17 43.51
C LYS A 333 -41.13 13.37 44.41
N GLU A 334 -41.82 14.37 43.89
CA GLU A 334 -42.29 15.52 44.68
C GLU A 334 -43.60 15.17 45.41
N THR A 335 -44.51 14.49 44.70
CA THR A 335 -45.82 14.02 45.18
C THR A 335 -45.91 12.49 45.07
N ARG A 336 -46.71 11.83 45.92
CA ARG A 336 -46.80 10.34 45.96
C ARG A 336 -47.29 9.73 44.64
N GLU A 337 -48.14 10.46 43.92
CA GLU A 337 -48.74 10.09 42.63
C GLU A 337 -47.75 10.20 41.45
N ASP A 338 -46.66 10.98 41.57
CA ASP A 338 -45.78 11.23 40.44
C ASP A 338 -44.97 9.99 40.05
N SER A 339 -44.70 9.81 38.76
CA SER A 339 -43.72 8.83 38.30
C SER A 339 -42.30 9.32 38.60
N PRO A 340 -41.40 8.48 39.15
CA PRO A 340 -40.01 8.87 39.33
C PRO A 340 -39.34 9.12 37.98
N ALA A 341 -38.50 10.15 37.89
CA ALA A 341 -37.75 10.46 36.68
C ALA A 341 -36.26 10.61 37.01
N SER A 342 -35.42 10.07 36.14
CA SER A 342 -33.97 10.27 36.17
C SER A 342 -33.48 10.72 34.80
N TYR A 343 -32.30 11.34 34.75
CA TYR A 343 -31.69 11.77 33.49
C TYR A 343 -30.34 11.06 33.34
N ILE A 344 -30.19 10.31 32.24
CA ILE A 344 -28.95 9.63 31.90
C ILE A 344 -28.11 10.63 31.09
N THR A 345 -26.91 10.96 31.58
CA THR A 345 -25.97 11.86 30.88
C THR A 345 -24.71 11.15 30.41
N THR A 346 -24.31 10.10 31.12
CA THR A 346 -23.01 9.47 30.98
C THR A 346 -23.13 7.98 31.27
N VAL A 347 -22.39 7.18 30.51
CA VAL A 347 -22.23 5.74 30.73
C VAL A 347 -20.76 5.49 31.10
N GLY A 348 -20.52 4.89 32.26
CA GLY A 348 -19.19 4.44 32.68
C GLY A 348 -19.06 2.94 32.50
N LEU A 349 -17.99 2.49 31.83
CA LEU A 349 -17.63 1.09 31.72
C LEU A 349 -16.62 0.76 32.83
N TYR A 350 -16.93 -0.26 33.62
CA TYR A 350 -16.12 -0.68 34.77
C TYR A 350 -15.56 -2.09 34.57
N GLY A 351 -14.31 -2.31 34.99
CA GLY A 351 -13.66 -3.62 35.00
C GLY A 351 -14.10 -4.50 36.16
N ALA A 352 -13.60 -5.74 36.21
CA ALA A 352 -13.94 -6.71 37.26
C ALA A 352 -13.54 -6.26 38.68
N ASN A 353 -12.54 -5.37 38.79
CA ASN A 353 -12.08 -4.78 40.05
C ASN A 353 -12.82 -3.47 40.39
N ASN A 354 -13.91 -3.13 39.71
CA ASN A 354 -14.63 -1.85 39.81
C ASN A 354 -13.79 -0.61 39.45
N GLU A 355 -12.73 -0.79 38.65
CA GLU A 355 -11.97 0.32 38.07
C GLU A 355 -12.68 0.88 36.82
N LEU A 356 -12.70 2.21 36.66
CA LEU A 356 -13.32 2.86 35.52
C LEU A 356 -12.41 2.73 34.30
N LEU A 357 -12.87 2.02 33.27
CA LEU A 357 -12.10 1.75 32.05
C LEU A 357 -12.40 2.77 30.94
N ALA A 358 -13.67 3.14 30.78
CA ALA A 358 -14.09 4.08 29.74
C ALA A 358 -15.31 4.89 30.18
N VAL A 359 -15.46 6.09 29.61
CA VAL A 359 -16.60 6.98 29.85
C VAL A 359 -17.16 7.45 28.52
N ALA A 360 -18.44 7.18 28.28
CA ALA A 360 -19.18 7.73 27.16
C ALA A 360 -20.11 8.83 27.65
N LYS A 361 -20.08 10.00 27.02
CA LYS A 361 -20.99 11.12 27.30
C LYS A 361 -22.05 11.21 26.21
N LEU A 362 -23.29 11.45 26.62
CA LEU A 362 -24.38 11.75 25.71
C LEU A 362 -24.33 13.24 25.35
N SER A 363 -24.74 13.58 24.13
CA SER A 363 -24.85 14.97 23.68
C SER A 363 -25.92 15.74 24.47
N GLU A 364 -26.99 15.04 24.87
CA GLU A 364 -28.09 15.59 25.64
C GLU A 364 -28.54 14.60 26.74
N PRO A 365 -29.02 15.09 27.90
CA PRO A 365 -29.54 14.23 28.96
C PRO A 365 -30.82 13.50 28.52
N LEU A 366 -30.83 12.17 28.61
CA LEU A 366 -32.00 11.36 28.26
C LEU A 366 -32.88 11.12 29.49
N LYS A 367 -34.15 11.56 29.41
CA LYS A 367 -35.14 11.36 30.47
C LYS A 367 -35.60 9.90 30.54
N LYS A 368 -35.33 9.23 31.66
CA LYS A 368 -35.78 7.88 31.98
C LYS A 368 -36.95 7.92 32.97
N THR A 369 -37.99 7.16 32.67
CA THR A 369 -39.12 6.87 33.54
C THR A 369 -39.28 5.34 33.67
N PRO A 370 -40.05 4.83 34.65
CA PRO A 370 -40.26 3.39 34.82
C PRO A 370 -40.87 2.69 33.61
N ALA A 371 -41.64 3.41 32.78
CA ALA A 371 -42.30 2.86 31.61
C ALA A 371 -41.39 2.82 30.37
N ASN A 372 -40.36 3.67 30.31
CA ASN A 372 -39.54 3.82 29.12
C ASN A 372 -38.32 2.91 29.19
N GLU A 373 -37.91 2.35 28.06
CA GLU A 373 -36.68 1.57 27.93
C GLU A 373 -35.70 2.29 26.99
N PHE A 374 -34.41 2.20 27.28
CA PHE A 374 -33.37 2.75 26.42
C PHE A 374 -32.25 1.75 26.21
N THR A 375 -31.75 1.67 24.99
CA THR A 375 -30.52 0.95 24.67
C THR A 375 -29.50 1.95 24.16
N LEU A 376 -28.42 2.13 24.91
CA LEU A 376 -27.30 2.99 24.54
C LEU A 376 -26.21 2.14 23.90
N ARG A 377 -25.88 2.44 22.64
CA ARG A 377 -24.79 1.78 21.91
C ARG A 377 -23.50 2.53 22.17
N VAL A 378 -22.62 1.97 22.97
CA VAL A 378 -21.29 2.53 23.25
C VAL A 378 -20.26 1.81 22.38
N ARG A 379 -19.57 2.54 21.51
CA ARG A 379 -18.53 1.98 20.63
C ARG A 379 -17.15 2.35 21.18
N LEU A 380 -16.29 1.34 21.32
CA LEU A 380 -14.89 1.49 21.69
C LEU A 380 -14.06 1.05 20.48
N ASP A 381 -13.42 2.03 19.83
CA ASP A 381 -12.53 1.83 18.68
C ASP A 381 -11.08 1.84 19.20
N TYR A 382 -10.27 0.87 18.79
CA TYR A 382 -8.87 0.75 19.20
C TYR A 382 -7.97 0.19 18.11
#